data_AF-A0A959I9V8-F1
#
_entry.id   AF-A0A959I9V8-F1
#
_cell.length_a   1.000
_cell.length_b   1.000
_cell.length_c   1.000
_cell.angle_alpha   90.00
_cell.angle_beta   90.00
_cell.angle_gamma   90.00
#
_symmetry.space_group_name_H-M   'P 1'
#
loop_
_entity.id
_entity.type
_entity.pdbx_description
1 polymer ?
#
loop_
_entity_poly.entity_id
_entity_poly.type
_entity_poly.pdbx_seq_one_letter_code
_entity_poly.pdbx_strand_id
1 'polypeptide(L)'
;LKVLIQAAVLIPYIATVAYTIRNYVIGFMHLLLLGVITHFLFGYAARHGWLVWSARTARIGIALFFAGFVLSELLLFLQGTMFWGALGFLPFYYEALTLFSLLLPLGVLGLLVGSTIPGWRHHSRH
;
A
#
# COMPACT_ATOMS: atom_id res chain seq x y z
N LEU A 1 18.65 30.00 15.37
CA LEU A 1 18.33 28.62 14.92
C LEU A 1 17.13 28.57 13.97
N LYS A 2 15.93 29.06 14.33
CA LYS A 2 14.75 29.11 13.43
C LYS A 2 15.01 29.82 12.08
N VAL A 3 15.68 30.97 12.10
CA VAL A 3 15.96 31.76 10.88
C VAL A 3 17.03 31.11 9.99
N LEU A 4 18.03 30.42 10.56
CA LEU A 4 19.04 29.69 9.80
C LEU A 4 18.46 28.45 9.11
N ILE A 5 17.56 27.75 9.78
CA ILE A 5 16.83 26.61 9.19
C ILE A 5 15.86 27.11 8.11
N GLN A 6 15.18 28.23 8.32
CA GLN A 6 14.33 28.86 7.30
C GLN A 6 15.13 29.38 6.08
N ALA A 7 16.36 29.87 6.29
CA ALA A 7 17.27 30.29 5.22
C ALA A 7 17.88 29.11 4.47
N ALA A 8 18.16 27.98 5.16
CA ALA A 8 18.62 26.75 4.51
C ALA A 8 17.53 26.10 3.64
N VAL A 9 16.26 26.26 4.01
CA VAL A 9 15.10 25.83 3.19
C VAL A 9 14.84 26.78 2.01
N LEU A 10 15.36 28.01 2.04
CA LEU A 10 15.26 28.97 0.93
C LEU A 10 16.15 28.60 -0.26
N ILE A 11 17.07 27.65 -0.09
CA ILE A 11 17.89 27.11 -1.17
C ILE A 11 17.06 26.03 -1.88
N PRO A 12 16.62 26.25 -3.13
CA PRO A 12 15.74 25.31 -3.85
C PRO A 12 16.34 23.90 -3.96
N TYR A 13 17.66 23.77 -3.86
CA TYR A 13 18.39 22.50 -3.87
C TYR A 13 18.22 21.65 -2.60
N ILE A 14 18.12 22.27 -1.40
CA ILE A 14 17.89 21.51 -0.16
C ILE A 14 16.42 21.09 -0.07
N ALA A 15 15.50 21.94 -0.53
CA ALA A 15 14.09 21.61 -0.61
C ALA A 15 13.85 20.39 -1.51
N THR A 16 14.42 20.35 -2.72
CA THR A 16 14.28 19.20 -3.64
C THR A 16 14.84 17.90 -3.05
N VAL A 17 16.04 17.93 -2.46
CA VAL A 17 16.64 16.75 -1.81
C VAL A 17 15.79 16.28 -0.61
N ALA A 18 15.26 17.21 0.21
CA ALA A 18 14.39 16.87 1.32
C ALA A 18 13.07 16.25 0.87
N TYR A 19 12.49 16.71 -0.25
CA TYR A 19 11.29 16.09 -0.84
C TYR A 19 11.57 14.70 -1.39
N THR A 20 12.72 14.49 -2.05
CA THR A 20 13.14 13.16 -2.51
C THR A 20 13.27 12.18 -1.35
N ILE A 21 14.02 12.55 -0.31
CA ILE A 21 14.21 11.71 0.88
C ILE A 21 12.86 11.43 1.54
N ARG A 22 11.98 12.44 1.65
CA ARG A 22 10.65 12.26 2.24
C ARG A 22 9.79 11.28 1.44
N ASN A 23 9.74 11.38 0.11
CA ASN A 23 8.96 10.44 -0.72
C ASN A 23 9.50 9.01 -0.64
N TYR A 24 10.82 8.85 -0.65
CA TYR A 24 11.47 7.54 -0.45
C TYR A 24 11.20 6.95 0.93
N VAL A 25 11.28 7.76 1.99
CA VAL A 25 11.00 7.33 3.36
C VAL A 25 9.53 6.94 3.52
N ILE A 26 8.61 7.71 2.93
CA ILE A 26 7.17 7.38 2.96
C ILE A 26 6.94 6.03 2.30
N GLY A 27 7.42 5.81 1.07
CA GLY A 27 7.23 4.53 0.39
C GLY A 27 7.94 3.36 1.12
N PHE A 28 9.17 3.56 1.57
CA PHE A 28 9.89 2.53 2.33
C PHE A 28 9.16 2.15 3.62
N MET A 29 8.64 3.12 4.38
CA MET A 29 7.89 2.84 5.60
C MET A 29 6.57 2.12 5.31
N HIS A 30 5.90 2.40 4.19
CA HIS A 30 4.69 1.68 3.80
C HIS A 30 5.01 0.26 3.33
N LEU A 31 6.05 0.06 2.51
CA LEU A 31 6.54 -1.27 2.13
C LEU A 31 6.87 -2.13 3.34
N LEU A 32 7.54 -1.56 4.33
CA LEU A 32 7.99 -2.29 5.51
C LEU A 32 6.83 -2.52 6.49
N LEU A 33 5.99 -1.51 6.73
CA LEU A 33 4.85 -1.60 7.65
C LEU A 33 3.70 -2.41 7.03
N LEU A 34 3.11 -1.94 5.93
CA LEU A 34 1.98 -2.62 5.31
C LEU A 34 2.41 -3.94 4.68
N GLY A 35 3.56 -4.01 4.01
CA GLY A 35 4.00 -5.26 3.36
C GLY A 35 4.22 -6.38 4.38
N VAL A 36 5.01 -6.14 5.43
CA VAL A 36 5.28 -7.17 6.45
C VAL A 36 4.05 -7.46 7.31
N ILE A 37 3.35 -6.42 7.81
CA ILE A 37 2.21 -6.63 8.71
C ILE A 37 1.05 -7.28 7.98
N THR A 38 0.69 -6.85 6.77
CA THR A 38 -0.46 -7.44 6.06
C THR A 38 -0.15 -8.86 5.60
N HIS A 39 1.06 -9.14 5.11
CA HIS A 39 1.44 -10.50 4.70
C HIS A 39 1.48 -11.45 5.91
N PHE A 40 1.97 -10.98 7.06
CA PHE A 40 1.90 -11.71 8.31
C PHE A 40 0.46 -11.96 8.77
N LEU A 41 -0.40 -10.95 8.70
CA LEU A 41 -1.81 -11.05 9.08
C LEU A 41 -2.59 -12.02 8.17
N PHE A 42 -2.31 -12.01 6.86
CA PHE A 42 -2.86 -12.99 5.92
C PHE A 42 -2.35 -14.41 6.20
N GLY A 43 -1.06 -14.57 6.48
CA GLY A 43 -0.48 -15.87 6.85
C GLY A 43 -1.09 -16.42 8.15
N TYR A 44 -1.33 -15.55 9.13
CA TYR A 44 -1.98 -15.88 10.39
C TYR A 44 -3.46 -16.24 10.20
N ALA A 45 -4.20 -15.45 9.42
CA ALA A 45 -5.61 -15.70 9.11
C ALA A 45 -5.81 -16.99 8.29
N ALA A 46 -4.84 -17.36 7.44
CA ALA A 46 -4.81 -18.63 6.73
C ALA A 46 -4.59 -19.82 7.67
N ARG A 47 -3.72 -19.69 8.68
CA ARG A 47 -3.46 -20.73 9.69
C ARG A 47 -4.65 -20.99 10.62
N HIS A 48 -5.44 -19.96 10.92
CA HIS A 48 -6.61 -20.06 11.80
C HIS A 48 -7.91 -20.51 11.09
N GLY A 49 -7.87 -20.77 9.77
CA GLY A 49 -9.04 -21.21 9.01
C GLY A 49 -10.10 -20.13 8.78
N TRP A 50 -9.80 -18.86 9.10
CA TRP A 50 -10.70 -17.72 8.85
C TRP A 50 -10.76 -17.33 7.38
N LEU A 51 -9.69 -17.62 6.63
CA LEU A 51 -9.74 -17.62 5.18
C LEU A 51 -10.21 -19.00 4.71
N VAL A 52 -11.47 -19.10 4.33
CA VAL A 52 -11.93 -20.23 3.54
C VAL A 52 -11.34 -20.07 2.13
N TRP A 53 -10.16 -20.65 1.89
CA TRP A 53 -9.45 -20.63 0.60
C TRP A 53 -10.29 -21.20 -0.57
N SER A 54 -11.43 -21.83 -0.29
CA SER A 54 -12.41 -22.30 -1.28
C SER A 54 -13.13 -21.17 -2.02
N ALA A 55 -13.32 -20.00 -1.41
CA ALA A 55 -14.00 -18.90 -2.07
C ALA A 55 -13.05 -18.23 -3.07
N ARG A 56 -13.28 -18.44 -4.37
CA ARG A 56 -12.56 -17.76 -5.47
C ARG A 56 -12.50 -16.24 -5.24
N THR A 57 -13.55 -15.68 -4.63
CA THR A 57 -13.66 -14.27 -4.21
C THR A 57 -12.59 -13.84 -3.20
N ALA A 58 -12.28 -14.65 -2.18
CA ALA A 58 -11.27 -14.31 -1.18
C ALA A 58 -9.86 -14.25 -1.80
N ARG A 59 -9.54 -15.19 -2.71
CA ARG A 59 -8.26 -15.20 -3.42
C ARG A 59 -8.10 -13.99 -4.35
N ILE A 60 -9.19 -13.57 -5.01
CA ILE A 60 -9.22 -12.36 -5.82
C ILE A 60 -9.05 -11.11 -4.95
N GLY A 61 -9.67 -11.05 -3.76
CA GLY A 61 -9.50 -9.95 -2.80
C GLY A 61 -8.06 -9.76 -2.33
N ILE A 62 -7.36 -10.86 -2.00
CA ILE A 62 -5.92 -10.82 -1.65
C ILE A 62 -5.08 -10.31 -2.82
N ALA A 63 -5.33 -10.83 -4.03
CA ALA A 63 -4.59 -10.43 -5.22
C ALA A 63 -4.81 -8.94 -5.55
N LEU A 64 -6.05 -8.44 -5.45
CA LEU A 64 -6.39 -7.03 -5.64
C LEU A 64 -5.72 -6.14 -4.59
N PHE A 65 -5.75 -6.56 -3.31
CA PHE A 65 -5.08 -5.83 -2.24
C PHE A 65 -3.58 -5.72 -2.49
N PHE A 66 -2.93 -6.84 -2.82
CA PHE A 66 -1.49 -6.86 -3.09
C PHE A 66 -1.14 -6.05 -4.33
N ALA A 67 -1.93 -6.15 -5.40
CA ALA A 67 -1.73 -5.36 -6.61
C ALA A 67 -1.87 -3.86 -6.35
N GLY A 68 -2.93 -3.43 -5.65
CA GLY A 68 -3.16 -2.03 -5.28
C GLY A 68 -2.03 -1.48 -4.41
N PHE A 69 -1.53 -2.28 -3.48
CA PHE A 69 -0.39 -1.94 -2.62
C PHE A 69 0.89 -1.73 -3.44
N VAL A 70 1.29 -2.74 -4.22
CA VAL A 70 2.53 -2.69 -5.01
C VAL A 70 2.48 -1.55 -6.04
N LEU A 71 1.33 -1.34 -6.70
CA LEU A 71 1.16 -0.25 -7.67
C LEU A 71 1.25 1.13 -7.02
N SER A 72 0.63 1.33 -5.85
CA SER A 72 0.67 2.61 -5.13
C SER A 72 2.10 2.92 -4.65
N GLU A 73 2.80 1.91 -4.15
CA GLU A 73 4.19 2.04 -3.70
C GLU A 73 5.14 2.31 -4.87
N LEU A 74 5.04 1.54 -5.96
CA LEU A 74 5.84 1.78 -7.15
C LEU A 74 5.65 3.21 -7.69
N LEU A 75 4.45 3.77 -7.61
CA LEU A 75 4.20 5.15 -8.01
C LEU A 75 4.85 6.17 -7.07
N LEU A 76 4.76 5.97 -5.75
CA LEU A 76 5.44 6.81 -4.76
C LEU A 76 6.95 6.80 -4.98
N PHE A 77 7.53 5.61 -5.20
CA PHE A 77 8.94 5.46 -5.53
C PHE A 77 9.29 6.11 -6.86
N LEU A 78 8.51 5.86 -7.92
CA LEU A 78 8.74 6.44 -9.26
C LEU A 78 8.72 7.97 -9.22
N GLN A 79 7.76 8.56 -8.50
CA GLN A 79 7.71 9.99 -8.31
C GLN A 79 8.93 10.49 -7.52
N GLY A 80 9.34 9.76 -6.47
CA GLY A 80 10.58 10.01 -5.75
C GLY A 80 11.81 10.01 -6.67
N THR A 81 11.95 9.03 -7.56
CA THR A 81 13.06 8.95 -8.54
C THR A 81 13.01 10.07 -9.56
N MET A 82 11.83 10.42 -10.08
CA MET A 82 11.69 11.52 -11.06
C MET A 82 12.05 12.88 -10.46
N PHE A 83 11.68 13.11 -9.19
CA PHE A 83 12.15 14.28 -8.46
C PHE A 83 13.67 14.28 -8.26
N TRP A 84 14.26 13.12 -7.98
CA TRP A 84 15.72 12.98 -7.87
C TRP A 84 16.43 13.30 -9.19
N GLY A 85 15.86 12.83 -10.31
CA GLY A 85 16.37 13.11 -11.66
C GLY A 85 16.04 14.50 -12.21
N ALA A 86 15.44 15.39 -11.39
CA ALA A 86 14.94 16.71 -11.80
C ALA A 86 13.98 16.68 -13.02
N LEU A 87 13.34 15.52 -13.28
CA LEU A 87 12.41 15.31 -14.39
C LEU A 87 11.02 15.96 -14.15
N GLY A 88 10.83 16.59 -12.98
CA GLY A 88 9.61 17.30 -12.63
C GLY A 88 8.52 16.39 -12.07
N PHE A 89 7.27 16.88 -12.11
CA PHE A 89 6.10 16.17 -11.59
C PHE A 89 5.48 15.28 -12.66
N LEU A 90 5.11 14.05 -12.30
CA LEU A 90 4.32 13.20 -13.18
C LEU A 90 2.92 13.82 -13.39
N PRO A 91 2.51 14.11 -14.64
CA PRO A 91 1.11 14.44 -14.90
C PRO A 91 0.22 13.27 -14.46
N PHE A 92 -0.95 13.59 -13.88
CA PHE A 92 -1.92 12.62 -13.34
C PHE A 92 -1.44 11.76 -12.16
N TYR A 93 -0.34 12.13 -11.49
CA TYR A 93 0.19 11.38 -10.33
C TYR A 93 -0.87 11.15 -9.24
N TYR A 94 -1.56 12.21 -8.82
CA TYR A 94 -2.56 12.12 -7.75
C TYR A 94 -3.77 11.28 -8.15
N GLU A 95 -4.19 11.34 -9.43
CA GLU A 95 -5.30 10.53 -9.95
C GLU A 95 -4.94 9.05 -9.98
N ALA A 96 -3.75 8.71 -10.49
CA ALA A 96 -3.25 7.34 -10.51
C ALA A 96 -3.06 6.78 -9.09
N LEU A 97 -2.50 7.58 -8.18
CA LEU A 97 -2.33 7.20 -6.78
C LEU A 97 -3.69 6.94 -6.10
N THR A 98 -4.69 7.79 -6.37
CA THR A 98 -6.04 7.62 -5.84
C THR A 98 -6.69 6.35 -6.38
N LEU A 99 -6.55 6.08 -7.68
CA LEU A 99 -7.09 4.88 -8.33
C LEU A 99 -6.46 3.59 -7.76
N PHE A 100 -5.15 3.57 -7.56
CA PHE A 100 -4.46 2.40 -6.98
C PHE A 100 -4.69 2.26 -5.48
N SER A 101 -4.83 3.37 -4.76
CA SER A 101 -5.21 3.33 -3.35
C SER A 101 -6.64 2.83 -3.16
N LEU A 102 -7.55 3.06 -4.12
CA LEU A 102 -8.93 2.53 -4.13
C LEU A 102 -8.98 1.01 -4.26
N LEU A 103 -7.98 0.39 -4.88
CA LEU A 103 -7.88 -1.08 -4.97
C LEU A 103 -7.67 -1.75 -3.60
N LEU A 104 -7.07 -1.03 -2.63
CA LEU A 104 -6.87 -1.53 -1.27
C LEU A 104 -8.18 -1.77 -0.50
N PRO A 105 -9.08 -0.77 -0.31
CA PRO A 105 -10.36 -0.99 0.35
C PRO A 105 -11.24 -1.96 -0.45
N LEU A 106 -11.16 -1.96 -1.79
CA LEU A 106 -11.88 -2.95 -2.61
C LEU A 106 -11.40 -4.39 -2.37
N GLY A 107 -10.09 -4.61 -2.24
CA GLY A 107 -9.51 -5.90 -1.89
C GLY A 107 -9.97 -6.38 -0.50
N VAL A 108 -9.99 -5.47 0.48
CA VAL A 108 -10.51 -5.75 1.84
C VAL A 108 -12.00 -6.07 1.82
N LEU A 109 -12.81 -5.34 1.05
CA LEU A 109 -14.23 -5.64 0.90
C LEU A 109 -14.47 -7.01 0.26
N GLY A 110 -13.70 -7.36 -0.78
CA GLY A 110 -13.77 -8.68 -1.41
C GLY A 110 -13.40 -9.81 -0.44
N LEU A 111 -12.44 -9.57 0.45
CA LEU A 111 -12.07 -10.48 1.54
C LEU A 111 -13.18 -10.62 2.58
N LEU A 112 -13.77 -9.52 3.01
CA LEU A 112 -14.88 -9.52 3.97
C LEU A 112 -16.08 -10.28 3.40
N VAL A 113 -16.49 -9.96 2.17
CA VAL A 113 -17.58 -10.68 1.49
C VAL A 113 -17.28 -12.16 1.37
N GLY A 114 -16.05 -12.52 0.96
CA GLY A 114 -15.61 -13.91 0.87
C GLY A 114 -15.62 -14.66 2.22
N SER A 115 -15.34 -13.96 3.32
CA SER A 115 -15.39 -14.52 4.68
C SER A 115 -16.81 -14.62 5.24
N THR A 116 -17.72 -13.71 4.83
CA THR A 116 -19.10 -13.68 5.31
C THR A 116 -20.04 -14.63 4.60
N ILE A 117 -19.66 -15.28 3.49
CA ILE A 117 -20.46 -16.34 2.86
C ILE A 117 -20.28 -17.59 3.73
N PRO A 118 -21.19 -17.86 4.68
CA PRO A 118 -21.08 -19.02 5.54
C PRO A 118 -21.65 -20.15 4.70
N GLY A 119 -20.77 -20.91 4.05
CA GLY A 119 -21.12 -22.25 3.63
C GLY A 119 -21.46 -23.05 4.88
N TRP A 120 -22.72 -23.02 5.31
CA TRP A 120 -23.27 -23.89 6.34
C TRP A 120 -23.05 -25.35 5.91
N ARG A 121 -22.03 -26.01 6.48
CA ARG A 121 -22.08 -27.44 6.82
C ARG A 121 -20.97 -27.85 7.78
N HIS A 122 -21.39 -28.00 9.04
CA HIS A 122 -20.98 -29.00 10.02
C HIS A 122 -19.81 -29.96 9.70
N HIS A 123 -18.87 -30.06 10.65
CA HIS A 123 -18.59 -31.38 11.23
C HIS A 123 -18.63 -31.30 12.76
N SER A 124 -19.77 -31.71 13.31
CA SER A 124 -19.88 -32.32 14.63
C SER A 124 -19.07 -33.62 14.68
N ARG A 125 -18.60 -33.98 15.89
CA ARG A 125 -17.83 -35.18 16.30
C ARG A 125 -16.31 -34.95 16.22
N HIS A 126 -15.52 -35.12 17.29
CA HIS A 126 -15.66 -35.86 18.53
C HIS A 126 -15.14 -35.06 19.72
#